data_AF-A0A2E4PC02-F1
#
_entry.id   AF-A0A2E4PC02-F1
#
_cell.length_a   1.000
_cell.length_b   1.000
_cell.length_c   1.000
_cell.angle_alpha   90.00
_cell.angle_beta   90.00
_cell.angle_gamma   90.00
#
_symmetry.space_group_name_H-M   'P 1'
#
loop_
_entity.id
_entity.type
_entity.pdbx_description
1 polymer ?
#
loop_
_entity_poly.entity_id
_entity_poly.type
_entity_poly.pdbx_seq_one_letter_code
_entity_poly.pdbx_strand_id
1 'polypeptide(L)'
;MDAITIKRIRLLHPAVRNEVNEAYTWVNNSLLGKNVRLRFTHTLRTPEEQDILYRQGRTTNKDLNGNNLKKVTNAKAWQSIHNYGLAFDFTLLVDTDGNGSFETVSWSTVKDYDGDKQADWMEVVHHFKKLGWQWGGDWKKFPDYPHLEKNFGLDWKALKLRYDSGDIFTEVIEGKTYKWINL
;
A
#
# COMPACT_ATOMS: atom_id res chain seq x y z
N MET A 1 -7.87 5.71 15.03
CA MET A 1 -7.49 5.44 13.63
C MET A 1 -6.54 6.51 13.12
N ASP A 2 -5.65 6.14 12.20
CA ASP A 2 -4.68 7.06 11.60
C ASP A 2 -5.30 7.87 10.43
N ALA A 3 -5.36 9.18 10.57
CA ALA A 3 -6.06 10.05 9.61
C ALA A 3 -5.44 10.03 8.20
N ILE A 4 -4.11 9.86 8.09
CA ILE A 4 -3.43 9.79 6.79
C ILE A 4 -3.85 8.52 6.05
N THR A 5 -3.90 7.38 6.75
CA THR A 5 -4.37 6.12 6.19
C THR A 5 -5.81 6.22 5.72
N ILE A 6 -6.72 6.78 6.52
CA ILE A 6 -8.11 6.96 6.13
C ILE A 6 -8.24 7.78 4.83
N LYS A 7 -7.48 8.87 4.69
CA LYS A 7 -7.44 9.65 3.44
C LYS A 7 -6.93 8.82 2.26
N ARG A 8 -5.89 8.02 2.47
CA ARG A 8 -5.30 7.15 1.43
C ARG A 8 -6.25 6.03 1.00
N ILE A 9 -7.00 5.44 1.93
CA ILE A 9 -7.99 4.40 1.63
C ILE A 9 -9.07 4.92 0.68
N ARG A 10 -9.50 6.18 0.82
CA ARG A 10 -10.48 6.79 -0.10
C ARG A 10 -10.02 6.76 -1.57
N LEU A 11 -8.72 6.78 -1.81
CA LEU A 11 -8.13 6.74 -3.15
C LEU A 11 -8.01 5.32 -3.72
N LEU A 12 -8.40 4.28 -2.99
CA LEU A 12 -8.46 2.93 -3.55
C LEU A 12 -9.64 2.77 -4.50
N HIS A 13 -9.52 1.80 -5.39
CA HIS A 13 -10.57 1.40 -6.31
C HIS A 13 -11.85 1.02 -5.54
N PRO A 14 -13.05 1.44 -5.97
CA PRO A 14 -14.31 1.12 -5.28
C PRO A 14 -14.51 -0.37 -4.97
N ALA A 15 -14.06 -1.26 -5.88
CA ALA A 15 -14.11 -2.71 -5.71
C ALA A 15 -13.38 -3.26 -4.46
N VAL A 16 -12.41 -2.52 -3.89
CA VAL A 16 -11.66 -2.95 -2.69
C VAL A 16 -11.75 -1.97 -1.54
N ARG A 17 -12.19 -0.73 -1.78
CA ARG A 17 -12.15 0.38 -0.81
C ARG A 17 -12.84 0.06 0.50
N ASN A 18 -14.07 -0.47 0.45
CA ASN A 18 -14.83 -0.77 1.66
C ASN A 18 -14.19 -1.92 2.47
N GLU A 19 -13.83 -3.01 1.79
CA GLU A 19 -13.15 -4.15 2.40
C GLU A 19 -11.85 -3.72 3.09
N VAL A 20 -11.04 -2.87 2.43
CA VAL A 20 -9.79 -2.37 3.02
C VAL A 20 -10.05 -1.47 4.21
N ASN A 21 -11.10 -0.65 4.20
CA ASN A 21 -11.46 0.19 5.35
C ASN A 21 -11.89 -0.65 6.56
N GLU A 22 -12.67 -1.70 6.33
CA GLU A 22 -13.10 -2.65 7.36
C GLU A 22 -11.92 -3.46 7.91
N ALA A 23 -11.08 -4.01 7.03
CA ALA A 23 -9.87 -4.73 7.41
C ALA A 23 -8.89 -3.85 8.19
N TYR A 24 -8.67 -2.62 7.73
CA TYR A 24 -7.86 -1.63 8.45
C TYR A 24 -8.41 -1.37 9.86
N THR A 25 -9.73 -1.20 9.98
CA THR A 25 -10.40 -0.97 11.25
C THR A 25 -10.24 -2.18 12.18
N TRP A 26 -10.47 -3.38 11.65
CA TRP A 26 -10.32 -4.63 12.39
C TRP A 26 -8.90 -4.84 12.89
N VAL A 27 -7.91 -4.73 12.01
CA VAL A 27 -6.49 -4.91 12.36
C VAL A 27 -6.09 -4.01 13.54
N ASN A 28 -6.45 -2.72 13.49
CA ASN A 28 -6.06 -1.78 14.56
C ASN A 28 -6.84 -1.96 15.87
N ASN A 29 -8.03 -2.55 15.83
CA ASN A 29 -8.88 -2.68 17.01
C ASN A 29 -8.82 -4.08 17.64
N SER A 30 -8.33 -5.08 16.91
CA SER A 30 -8.49 -6.49 17.30
C SER A 30 -7.22 -7.32 17.16
N LEU A 31 -6.23 -6.88 16.39
CA LEU A 31 -4.96 -7.59 16.25
C LEU A 31 -3.84 -6.80 16.92
N LEU A 32 -3.63 -5.56 16.48
CA LEU A 32 -2.54 -4.73 16.98
C LEU A 32 -2.85 -4.18 18.38
N GLY A 33 -1.85 -4.27 19.26
CA GLY A 33 -1.90 -3.64 20.58
C GLY A 33 -2.02 -2.12 20.55
N LYS A 34 -2.41 -1.54 21.70
CA LYS A 34 -2.69 -0.10 21.86
C LYS A 34 -1.55 0.84 21.43
N ASN A 35 -0.31 0.37 21.48
CA ASN A 35 0.90 1.12 21.16
C ASN A 35 1.36 0.92 19.71
N VAL A 36 0.61 0.18 18.90
CA VAL A 36 0.92 -0.11 17.50
C VAL A 36 -0.21 0.38 16.60
N ARG A 37 0.14 1.02 15.49
CA ARG A 37 -0.82 1.57 14.54
C ARG A 37 -0.42 1.24 13.12
N LEU A 38 -1.32 0.60 12.40
CA LEU A 38 -1.16 0.39 10.97
C LEU A 38 -1.20 1.74 10.24
N ARG A 39 -0.23 1.97 9.36
CA ARG A 39 -0.14 3.11 8.45
C ARG A 39 -0.02 2.61 7.03
N PHE A 40 -0.94 2.98 6.15
CA PHE A 40 -0.72 2.83 4.71
C PHE A 40 0.18 3.96 4.24
N THR A 41 1.36 3.62 3.73
CA THR A 41 2.32 4.57 3.17
C THR A 41 1.91 5.01 1.77
N HIS A 42 1.35 4.08 0.98
CA HIS A 42 0.84 4.34 -0.35
C HIS A 42 -0.42 3.51 -0.62
N THR A 43 -1.29 4.02 -1.48
CA THR A 43 -2.47 3.33 -2.02
C THR A 43 -2.48 3.54 -3.53
N LEU A 44 -3.27 4.47 -4.05
CA LEU A 44 -3.16 4.89 -5.45
C LEU A 44 -1.83 5.62 -5.67
N ARG A 45 -1.13 5.24 -6.73
CA ARG A 45 0.01 5.98 -7.29
C ARG A 45 -0.31 6.26 -8.75
N THR A 46 -0.33 7.52 -9.16
CA THR A 46 -0.56 7.87 -10.56
C THR A 46 0.55 7.32 -11.47
N PRO A 47 0.28 7.13 -12.77
CA PRO A 47 1.31 6.72 -13.73
C PRO A 47 2.53 7.65 -13.74
N GLU A 48 2.29 8.95 -13.57
CA GLU A 48 3.32 9.99 -13.50
C GLU A 48 4.19 9.83 -12.25
N GLU A 49 3.58 9.63 -11.08
CA GLU A 49 4.30 9.34 -9.84
C GLU A 49 5.10 8.02 -9.93
N GLN A 50 4.54 7.01 -10.59
CA GLN A 50 5.24 5.73 -10.82
C GLN A 50 6.43 5.88 -11.76
N ASP A 51 6.33 6.73 -12.79
CA ASP A 51 7.46 7.01 -13.67
C ASP A 51 8.59 7.75 -12.94
N ILE A 52 8.25 8.73 -12.09
CA ILE A 52 9.22 9.41 -11.21
C ILE A 52 9.91 8.40 -10.29
N LEU A 53 9.15 7.47 -9.69
CA LEU A 53 9.68 6.42 -8.83
C LEU A 53 10.60 5.46 -9.60
N TYR A 54 10.22 5.08 -10.83
CA TYR A 54 11.02 4.22 -11.70
C TYR A 54 12.37 4.86 -12.08
N ARG A 55 12.41 6.18 -12.28
CA ARG A 55 13.64 6.91 -12.63
C ARG A 55 14.69 6.91 -11.52
N GLN A 56 14.30 6.67 -10.26
CA GLN A 56 15.24 6.63 -9.12
C GLN A 56 16.30 5.53 -9.28
N GLY A 57 17.57 5.89 -9.06
CA GLY A 57 18.72 4.98 -9.24
C GLY A 57 18.90 4.49 -10.70
N ARG A 58 18.28 5.18 -11.66
CA ARG A 58 18.44 4.95 -13.11
C ARG A 58 18.87 6.24 -13.80
N THR A 59 17.97 7.21 -13.87
CA THR A 59 18.18 8.52 -14.50
C THR A 59 18.11 9.66 -13.48
N THR A 60 17.56 9.40 -12.29
CA THR A 60 17.57 10.30 -11.14
C THR A 60 18.39 9.65 -10.04
N ASN A 61 19.61 10.14 -9.82
CA ASN A 61 20.59 9.48 -8.96
C ASN A 61 20.73 10.12 -7.57
N LYS A 62 20.17 11.31 -7.37
CA LYS A 62 20.33 12.08 -6.13
C LYS A 62 18.97 12.58 -5.63
N ASP A 63 18.77 12.57 -4.31
CA ASP A 63 17.65 13.27 -3.67
C ASP A 63 17.93 14.77 -3.53
N LEU A 64 16.97 15.53 -2.99
CA LEU A 64 17.10 16.98 -2.78
C LEU A 64 18.24 17.37 -1.81
N ASN A 65 18.70 16.42 -0.99
CA ASN A 65 19.76 16.61 0.00
C ASN A 65 21.11 16.08 -0.51
N GLY A 66 21.19 15.63 -1.77
CA GLY A 66 22.42 15.10 -2.38
C GLY A 66 22.75 13.65 -2.03
N ASN A 67 21.84 12.91 -1.38
CA ASN A 67 22.02 11.48 -1.11
C ASN A 67 21.78 10.64 -2.35
N ASN A 68 22.49 9.52 -2.48
CA ASN A 68 22.30 8.60 -3.61
C ASN A 68 20.94 7.91 -3.53
N LEU A 69 20.16 8.01 -4.60
CA LEU A 69 18.93 7.26 -4.78
C LEU A 69 19.23 5.85 -5.29
N LYS A 70 18.52 4.87 -4.74
CA LYS A 70 18.57 3.47 -5.18
C LYS A 70 17.33 3.16 -6.01
N LYS A 71 17.40 2.06 -6.78
CA LYS A 71 16.21 1.53 -7.45
C LYS A 71 15.25 1.00 -6.40
N VAL A 72 14.06 1.58 -6.34
CA VAL A 72 12.98 1.19 -5.40
C VAL A 72 11.83 0.45 -6.08
N THR A 73 11.82 0.41 -7.42
CA THR A 73 10.83 -0.33 -8.19
C THR A 73 11.40 -0.81 -9.53
N ASN A 74 10.86 -1.91 -10.05
CA ASN A 74 11.08 -2.38 -11.42
C ASN A 74 9.93 -2.05 -12.36
N ALA A 75 8.78 -1.62 -11.83
CA ALA A 75 7.59 -1.30 -12.62
C ALA A 75 7.70 0.10 -13.21
N LYS A 76 7.50 0.23 -14.53
CA LYS A 76 7.27 1.51 -15.20
C LYS A 76 5.84 1.99 -14.92
N ALA A 77 5.51 3.20 -15.39
CA ALA A 77 4.12 3.66 -15.47
C ALA A 77 3.21 2.58 -16.05
N TRP A 78 2.05 2.37 -15.41
CA TRP A 78 1.04 1.35 -15.74
C TRP A 78 1.44 -0.12 -15.54
N GLN A 79 2.65 -0.39 -15.06
CA GLN A 79 3.10 -1.75 -14.73
C GLN A 79 2.97 -2.07 -13.24
N SER A 80 2.60 -1.09 -12.41
CA SER A 80 2.36 -1.27 -10.98
C SER A 80 0.87 -1.39 -10.70
N ILE A 81 0.47 -2.32 -9.83
CA ILE A 81 -0.93 -2.48 -9.42
C ILE A 81 -1.45 -1.24 -8.65
N HIS A 82 -0.56 -0.47 -8.02
CA HIS A 82 -0.90 0.85 -7.45
C HIS A 82 -1.50 1.82 -8.47
N ASN A 83 -1.17 1.70 -9.76
CA ASN A 83 -1.73 2.57 -10.81
C ASN A 83 -3.22 2.37 -11.04
N TYR A 84 -3.77 1.24 -10.57
CA TYR A 84 -5.18 0.88 -10.71
C TYR A 84 -5.95 1.02 -9.39
N GLY A 85 -5.31 1.49 -8.31
CA GLY A 85 -5.93 1.61 -6.98
C GLY A 85 -6.24 0.28 -6.31
N LEU A 86 -5.55 -0.79 -6.70
CA LEU A 86 -5.77 -2.18 -6.25
C LEU A 86 -4.67 -2.73 -5.35
N ALA A 87 -3.79 -1.83 -4.88
CA ALA A 87 -2.69 -2.18 -3.99
C ALA A 87 -2.49 -1.11 -2.93
N PHE A 88 -1.87 -1.50 -1.83
CA PHE A 88 -1.37 -0.59 -0.81
C PHE A 88 -0.03 -1.08 -0.25
N ASP A 89 0.79 -0.11 0.15
CA ASP A 89 2.01 -0.35 0.89
C ASP A 89 1.77 0.06 2.33
N PHE A 90 2.26 -0.70 3.31
CA PHE A 90 2.08 -0.37 4.73
C PHE A 90 3.37 -0.34 5.54
N THR A 91 3.27 0.27 6.71
CA THR A 91 4.26 0.29 7.78
C THR A 91 3.53 0.30 9.12
N LEU A 92 4.25 0.04 10.21
CA LEU A 92 3.71 0.15 11.56
C LEU A 92 4.24 1.44 12.19
N LEU A 93 3.37 2.18 12.86
CA LEU A 93 3.76 3.26 13.75
C LEU A 93 3.71 2.75 15.17
N VAL A 94 4.71 3.10 15.97
CA VAL A 94 4.90 2.59 17.32
C VAL A 94 5.01 3.77 18.26
N ASP A 95 4.21 3.69 19.33
CA ASP A 95 4.26 4.54 20.50
C ASP A 95 5.15 3.85 21.55
N THR A 96 6.35 4.41 21.75
CA THR A 96 7.40 3.80 22.57
C THR A 96 7.37 4.25 24.03
N ASP A 97 6.70 5.35 24.32
CA ASP A 97 6.57 5.90 25.68
C ASP A 97 5.12 5.81 26.24
N GLY A 98 4.16 5.36 25.42
CA GLY A 98 2.77 5.14 25.80
C GLY A 98 1.94 6.43 25.87
N ASN A 99 2.41 7.52 25.27
CA ASN A 99 1.77 8.83 25.32
C ASN A 99 0.69 9.03 24.22
N GLY A 100 0.54 8.07 23.31
CA GLY A 100 -0.37 8.08 22.16
C GLY A 100 0.16 8.76 20.89
N SER A 101 1.44 9.15 20.83
CA SER A 101 2.00 9.98 19.76
C SER A 101 2.63 9.22 18.58
N PHE A 102 2.72 7.89 18.62
CA PHE A 102 3.15 7.03 17.51
C PHE A 102 4.36 7.56 16.72
N GLU A 103 5.40 7.94 17.46
CA GLU A 103 6.55 8.69 17.00
C GLU A 103 7.58 7.87 16.21
N THR A 104 7.49 6.54 16.27
CA THR A 104 8.43 5.64 15.59
C THR A 104 7.79 4.95 14.40
N VAL A 105 8.41 5.05 13.22
CA VAL A 105 8.06 4.25 12.04
C VAL A 105 8.85 2.93 12.06
N SER A 106 8.17 1.81 11.90
CA SER A 106 8.77 0.47 11.85
C SER A 106 8.46 -0.26 10.55
N TRP A 107 9.53 -0.76 9.94
CA TRP A 107 9.51 -1.66 8.79
C TRP A 107 9.89 -3.09 9.17
N SER A 108 9.87 -3.41 10.46
CA SER A 108 10.28 -4.74 10.93
C SER A 108 9.18 -5.76 10.68
N THR A 109 9.55 -6.86 10.02
CA THR A 109 8.66 -7.99 9.75
C THR A 109 8.64 -9.04 10.89
N VAL A 110 9.45 -8.84 11.93
CA VAL A 110 9.72 -9.86 12.97
C VAL A 110 9.51 -9.37 14.40
N LYS A 111 9.30 -8.06 14.59
CA LYS A 111 9.07 -7.51 15.93
C LYS A 111 7.64 -7.76 16.37
N ASP A 112 7.55 -8.11 17.64
CA ASP A 112 6.33 -8.23 18.45
C ASP A 112 6.37 -7.04 19.43
N TYR A 113 5.51 -6.05 19.19
CA TYR A 113 5.45 -4.80 19.93
C TYR A 113 4.39 -4.81 21.03
N ASP A 114 3.40 -5.71 20.95
CA ASP A 114 2.31 -5.79 21.92
C ASP A 114 2.41 -6.99 22.88
N GLY A 115 3.39 -7.88 22.64
CA GLY A 115 3.78 -8.97 23.52
C GLY A 115 2.91 -10.21 23.39
N ASP A 116 2.14 -10.35 22.30
CA ASP A 116 1.25 -11.49 22.07
C ASP A 116 1.98 -12.74 21.51
N LYS A 117 3.31 -12.64 21.29
CA LYS A 117 4.22 -13.64 20.72
C LYS A 117 4.06 -13.83 19.21
N GLN A 118 3.40 -12.91 18.53
CA GLN A 118 3.31 -12.83 17.08
C GLN A 118 4.00 -11.56 16.60
N ALA A 119 4.63 -11.61 15.42
CA ALA A 119 5.14 -10.38 14.83
C ALA A 119 3.96 -9.58 14.28
N ASP A 120 3.78 -8.34 14.74
CA ASP A 120 2.64 -7.48 14.35
C ASP A 120 2.50 -7.35 12.83
N TRP A 121 3.64 -7.26 12.13
CA TRP A 121 3.68 -7.20 10.68
C TRP A 121 2.99 -8.41 10.04
N MET A 122 3.27 -9.59 10.58
CA MET A 122 2.73 -10.84 10.07
C MET A 122 1.25 -10.99 10.41
N GLU A 123 0.77 -10.42 11.51
CA GLU A 123 -0.67 -10.38 11.79
C GLU A 123 -1.43 -9.58 10.72
N VAL A 124 -0.92 -8.40 10.33
CA VAL A 124 -1.48 -7.62 9.22
C VAL A 124 -1.50 -8.44 7.94
N VAL A 125 -0.36 -9.03 7.57
CA VAL A 125 -0.23 -9.84 6.35
C VAL A 125 -1.20 -11.02 6.37
N HIS A 126 -1.26 -11.78 7.47
CA HIS A 126 -2.15 -12.94 7.59
C HIS A 126 -3.62 -12.54 7.51
N HIS A 127 -4.01 -11.42 8.12
CA HIS A 127 -5.39 -10.93 8.04
C HIS A 127 -5.79 -10.62 6.59
N PHE A 128 -4.97 -9.84 5.87
CA PHE A 128 -5.28 -9.51 4.48
C PHE A 128 -5.19 -10.72 3.54
N LYS A 129 -4.26 -11.66 3.76
CA LYS A 129 -4.21 -12.92 3.00
C LYS A 129 -5.49 -13.75 3.18
N LYS A 130 -6.09 -13.78 4.38
CA LYS A 130 -7.39 -14.43 4.62
C LYS A 130 -8.52 -13.78 3.81
N LEU A 131 -8.41 -12.48 3.50
CA LEU A 131 -9.33 -11.73 2.63
C LEU A 131 -9.01 -11.87 1.13
N GLY A 132 -8.05 -12.72 0.77
CA GLY A 132 -7.67 -12.99 -0.63
C GLY A 132 -6.68 -11.98 -1.21
N TRP A 133 -6.02 -11.16 -0.39
CA TRP A 133 -4.92 -10.30 -0.85
C TRP A 133 -3.64 -11.11 -1.04
N GLN A 134 -2.86 -10.73 -2.05
CA GLN A 134 -1.52 -11.24 -2.29
C GLN A 134 -0.51 -10.34 -1.60
N TRP A 135 0.53 -10.94 -1.03
CA TRP A 135 1.59 -10.21 -0.32
C TRP A 135 2.88 -10.20 -1.13
N GLY A 136 3.48 -9.03 -1.33
CA GLY A 136 4.73 -8.86 -2.06
C GLY A 136 5.94 -9.51 -1.39
N GLY A 137 5.86 -9.78 -0.07
CA GLY A 137 6.86 -10.57 0.64
C GLY A 137 6.96 -12.03 0.18
N ASP A 138 5.91 -12.57 -0.46
CA ASP A 138 5.93 -13.93 -1.02
C ASP A 138 6.60 -14.01 -2.40
N TRP A 139 6.97 -12.87 -3.00
CA TRP A 139 7.54 -12.85 -4.36
C TRP A 139 8.95 -13.45 -4.37
N LYS A 140 9.17 -14.43 -5.27
CA LYS A 140 10.48 -15.11 -5.42
C LYS A 140 11.61 -14.19 -5.89
N LYS A 141 11.28 -13.09 -6.57
CA LYS A 141 12.23 -12.11 -7.10
C LYS A 141 11.79 -10.74 -6.65
N PHE A 142 12.72 -9.99 -6.08
CA PHE A 142 12.48 -8.64 -5.56
C PHE A 142 11.31 -8.62 -4.54
N PRO A 143 11.40 -9.35 -3.42
CA PRO A 143 10.35 -9.31 -2.39
C PRO A 143 10.08 -7.88 -1.95
N ASP A 144 8.81 -7.52 -1.88
CA ASP A 144 8.33 -6.21 -1.47
C ASP A 144 7.45 -6.38 -0.23
N TYR A 145 8.09 -6.41 0.94
CA TYR A 145 7.41 -6.71 2.19
C TYR A 145 6.27 -5.74 2.52
N PRO A 146 6.38 -4.42 2.29
CA PRO A 146 5.27 -3.47 2.49
C PRO A 146 4.03 -3.74 1.65
N HIS A 147 4.17 -4.43 0.52
CA HIS A 147 3.18 -4.43 -0.54
C HIS A 147 2.10 -5.49 -0.37
N LEU A 148 0.83 -5.09 -0.51
CA LEU A 148 -0.30 -6.00 -0.72
C LEU A 148 -1.14 -5.56 -1.92
N GLU A 149 -1.59 -6.55 -2.70
CA GLU A 149 -2.46 -6.32 -3.86
C GLU A 149 -3.63 -7.30 -3.96
N LYS A 150 -4.73 -6.84 -4.54
CA LYS A 150 -5.90 -7.65 -4.91
C LYS A 150 -6.35 -7.26 -6.31
N ASN A 151 -5.80 -7.96 -7.29
CA ASN A 151 -5.92 -7.65 -8.72
C ASN A 151 -6.98 -8.50 -9.45
N PHE A 152 -7.82 -9.26 -8.72
CA PHE A 152 -8.88 -10.11 -9.27
C PHE A 152 -8.40 -11.11 -10.33
N GLY A 153 -7.15 -11.58 -10.23
CA GLY A 153 -6.55 -12.52 -11.18
C GLY A 153 -6.08 -11.86 -12.49
N LEU A 154 -6.12 -10.54 -12.57
CA LEU A 154 -5.63 -9.77 -13.72
C LEU A 154 -4.21 -9.29 -13.45
N ASP A 155 -3.29 -9.54 -14.38
CA ASP A 155 -1.98 -8.91 -14.35
C ASP A 155 -2.04 -7.46 -14.84
N TRP A 156 -0.94 -6.70 -14.69
CA TRP A 156 -0.88 -5.32 -15.13
C TRP A 156 -1.17 -5.14 -16.63
N LYS A 157 -0.93 -6.16 -17.47
CA LYS A 157 -1.18 -6.08 -18.92
C LYS A 157 -2.68 -6.10 -19.18
N ALA A 158 -3.40 -7.01 -18.54
CA ALA A 158 -4.85 -7.11 -18.64
C ALA A 158 -5.53 -5.85 -18.08
N LEU A 159 -5.06 -5.35 -16.94
CA LEU A 159 -5.56 -4.09 -16.35
C LEU A 159 -5.30 -2.90 -17.29
N LYS A 160 -4.10 -2.82 -17.88
CA LYS A 160 -3.76 -1.75 -18.84
C LYS A 160 -4.63 -1.83 -20.10
N LEU A 161 -4.86 -3.04 -20.62
CA LEU A 161 -5.70 -3.23 -21.80
C LEU A 161 -7.13 -2.71 -21.57
N ARG A 162 -7.74 -3.02 -20.42
CA ARG A 162 -9.07 -2.50 -20.05
C ARG A 162 -9.08 -0.97 -19.95
N TYR A 163 -8.05 -0.41 -19.31
CA TYR A 163 -7.93 1.04 -19.21
C TYR A 163 -7.83 1.70 -20.59
N ASP A 164 -7.03 1.13 -21.49
CA ASP A 164 -6.81 1.66 -22.84
C ASP A 164 -8.00 1.47 -23.77
N SER A 165 -8.78 0.40 -23.59
CA SER A 165 -10.02 0.18 -24.35
C SER A 165 -11.17 1.09 -23.89
N GLY A 166 -10.97 1.88 -22.83
CA GLY A 166 -12.02 2.69 -22.23
C GLY A 166 -13.03 1.88 -21.42
N ASP A 167 -12.68 0.66 -21.01
CA ASP A 167 -13.48 -0.14 -20.08
C ASP A 167 -13.30 0.39 -18.65
N ILE A 168 -13.77 1.62 -18.46
CA ILE A 168 -13.57 2.44 -17.27
C ILE A 168 -14.85 3.16 -16.87
N PHE A 169 -14.93 3.53 -15.60
CA PHE A 169 -15.88 4.50 -15.08
C PHE A 169 -15.13 5.62 -14.34
N THR A 170 -15.84 6.70 -14.03
CA THR A 170 -15.27 7.85 -13.33
C THR A 170 -15.91 8.07 -11.97
N GLU A 171 -15.13 8.64 -11.06
CA GLU A 171 -15.59 9.06 -9.74
C GLU A 171 -14.93 10.40 -9.39
N VAL A 172 -15.65 11.27 -8.67
CA VAL A 172 -15.08 12.52 -8.16
C VAL A 172 -14.82 12.37 -6.66
N ILE A 173 -13.56 12.50 -6.27
CA ILE A 173 -13.12 12.46 -4.86
C ILE A 173 -12.46 13.80 -4.56
N GLU A 174 -12.99 14.52 -3.57
CA GLU A 174 -12.46 15.83 -3.13
C GLU A 174 -12.24 16.82 -4.30
N GLY A 175 -13.16 16.82 -5.28
CA GLY A 175 -13.12 17.70 -6.45
C GLY A 175 -12.21 17.26 -7.59
N LYS A 176 -11.51 16.13 -7.45
CA LYS A 176 -10.69 15.54 -8.52
C LYS A 176 -11.37 14.32 -9.14
N THR A 177 -11.36 14.24 -10.46
CA THR A 177 -11.88 13.09 -11.21
C THR A 177 -10.84 11.98 -11.27
N TYR A 178 -11.25 10.78 -10.86
CA TYR A 178 -10.50 9.54 -10.95
C TYR A 178 -11.14 8.63 -12.00
N LYS A 179 -10.31 7.82 -12.65
CA LYS A 179 -10.71 6.81 -13.63
C LYS A 179 -10.41 5.44 -13.06
N TRP A 180 -11.41 4.57 -13.08
CA TRP A 180 -11.36 3.23 -12.53
C TRP A 180 -11.69 2.24 -13.63
N ILE A 181 -10.97 1.13 -13.69
CA ILE A 181 -11.31 0.04 -14.60
C ILE A 181 -12.59 -0.65 -14.13
N ASN A 182 -13.40 -1.17 -15.04
CA ASN A 182 -14.51 -2.04 -14.61
C ASN A 182 -13.94 -3.39 -14.16
N LEU A 183 -14.29 -3.81 -12.94
CA LEU A 183 -13.87 -5.04 -12.29
C LEU A 183 -15.08 -5.88 -11.89
#